data_AF-A0A6L7TSS9-F1
#
_entry.id   AF-A0A6L7TSS9-F1
#
_cell.length_a   1.000
_cell.length_b   1.000
_cell.length_c   1.000
_cell.angle_alpha   90.00
_cell.angle_beta   90.00
_cell.angle_gamma   90.00
#
_symmetry.space_group_name_H-M   'P 1'
#
loop_
_entity.id
_entity.type
_entity.pdbx_description
1 polymer ?
#
loop_
_entity_poly.entity_id
_entity_poly.type
_entity_poly.pdbx_seq_one_letter_code
_entity_poly.pdbx_strand_id
1 'polypeptide(L)'
;MAASGNKLTAAVEEYLAELRRIRATGGGTGELSYYPPLYNLLNAVGGLLRPKVHCVSQLAQQGAGHPDFGLYAARQVSKGQPKQGQTPEGGVVEVKAVTDDAWLTADSAQVSRYWDRSGSFW
;
A
#
# COMPACT_ATOMS: atom_id res chain seq x y z
N MET A 1 10.18 -19.71 -5.53
CA MET A 1 9.60 -19.10 -4.31
C MET A 1 10.58 -18.15 -3.60
N ALA A 2 11.84 -18.52 -3.38
CA ALA A 2 12.83 -17.65 -2.70
C ALA A 2 13.02 -16.26 -3.35
N ALA A 3 13.05 -16.17 -4.69
CA ALA A 3 13.21 -14.90 -5.40
C ALA A 3 12.03 -13.93 -5.24
N SER A 4 10.80 -14.42 -5.04
CA SER A 4 9.63 -13.58 -4.78
C SER A 4 9.61 -13.08 -3.34
N GLY A 5 10.04 -13.93 -2.39
CA GLY A 5 10.20 -13.54 -0.99
C GLY A 5 11.18 -12.38 -0.84
N ASN A 6 12.34 -12.44 -1.51
CA ASN A 6 13.33 -11.37 -1.47
C ASN A 6 12.79 -10.03 -2.02
N LYS A 7 11.95 -10.08 -3.06
CA LYS A 7 11.33 -8.87 -3.64
C LYS A 7 10.27 -8.25 -2.73
N LEU A 8 9.50 -9.08 -2.00
CA LEU A 8 8.55 -8.62 -1.00
C LEU A 8 9.26 -7.89 0.14
N THR A 9 10.33 -8.50 0.68
CA THR A 9 11.14 -7.88 1.73
C THR A 9 11.73 -6.54 1.28
N ALA A 10 12.33 -6.49 0.08
CA ALA A 10 12.89 -5.25 -0.46
C ALA A 10 11.84 -4.13 -0.60
N ALA A 11 10.63 -4.45 -1.06
CA ALA A 11 9.55 -3.47 -1.20
C ALA A 11 9.12 -2.89 0.17
N VAL A 12 9.06 -3.73 1.21
CA VAL A 12 8.73 -3.29 2.58
C VAL A 12 9.86 -2.47 3.18
N GLU A 13 11.12 -2.88 2.99
CA GLU A 13 12.30 -2.13 3.45
C GLU A 13 12.35 -0.73 2.83
N GLU A 14 12.11 -0.63 1.52
CA GLU A 14 12.06 0.65 0.81
C GLU A 14 10.94 1.54 1.35
N TYR A 15 9.75 0.98 1.55
CA TYR A 15 8.62 1.69 2.17
C TYR A 15 8.99 2.28 3.54
N LEU A 16 9.51 1.45 4.45
CA LEU A 16 9.90 1.89 5.79
C LEU A 16 11.03 2.92 5.77
N ALA A 17 11.99 2.78 4.84
CA ALA A 17 13.07 3.73 4.66
C ALA A 17 12.57 5.12 4.20
N GLU A 18 11.58 5.16 3.31
CA GLU A 18 10.93 6.41 2.90
C GLU A 18 10.14 7.05 4.04
N LEU A 19 9.37 6.27 4.80
CA LEU A 19 8.65 6.77 5.98
C LEU A 19 9.61 7.42 6.99
N ARG A 20 10.74 6.76 7.27
CA ARG A 20 11.78 7.30 8.14
C ARG A 20 12.36 8.61 7.60
N ARG A 21 12.60 8.69 6.28
CA ARG A 21 13.13 9.91 5.64
C ARG A 21 12.15 11.07 5.73
N ILE A 22 10.88 10.85 5.40
CA ILE A 22 9.81 11.85 5.55
C ILE A 22 9.73 12.34 7.01
N ARG A 23 9.81 11.43 7.98
CA ARG A 23 9.81 11.81 9.40
C ARG A 23 11.04 12.65 9.78
N ALA A 24 12.22 12.27 9.29
CA ALA A 24 13.48 12.95 9.60
C ALA A 24 13.53 14.38 9.08
N THR A 25 12.78 14.74 8.04
CA THR A 25 12.72 16.12 7.55
C THR A 25 11.92 17.05 8.46
N GLY A 26 11.10 16.51 9.38
CA GLY A 26 10.13 17.29 10.15
C GLY A 26 9.01 17.93 9.30
N GLY A 27 9.02 17.72 7.98
CA GLY A 27 8.10 18.30 7.01
C GLY A 27 7.00 17.33 6.56
N GLY A 28 6.86 16.17 7.21
CA GLY A 28 5.74 15.26 7.00
C GLY A 28 4.44 15.86 7.54
N THR A 29 3.85 16.80 6.80
CA THR A 29 2.62 17.47 7.20
C THR A 29 1.42 16.71 6.62
N GLY A 30 0.71 15.97 7.47
CA GLY A 30 -0.56 15.33 7.15
C GLY A 30 -0.48 14.01 6.37
N GLU A 31 -1.65 13.49 6.01
CA GLU A 31 -1.84 12.19 5.35
C GLU A 31 -1.09 12.09 4.01
N LEU A 32 -1.05 13.19 3.24
CA LEU A 32 -0.54 13.20 1.85
C LEU A 32 0.97 12.98 1.72
N SER A 33 1.78 13.35 2.72
CA SER A 33 3.23 13.14 2.67
C SER A 33 3.60 11.65 2.59
N TYR A 34 2.70 10.77 3.03
CA TYR A 34 2.91 9.33 3.09
C TYR A 34 2.24 8.56 1.94
N TYR A 35 1.53 9.24 1.04
CA TYR A 35 0.87 8.61 -0.11
C TYR A 35 1.89 8.03 -1.11
N PRO A 36 2.95 8.75 -1.52
CA PRO A 36 3.92 8.20 -2.47
C PRO A 36 4.58 6.88 -2.02
N PRO A 37 5.11 6.75 -0.78
CA PRO A 37 5.72 5.49 -0.38
C PRO A 37 4.69 4.35 -0.29
N LEU A 38 3.45 4.62 0.16
CA LEU A 38 2.40 3.60 0.19
C LEU A 38 1.99 3.16 -1.22
N TYR A 39 1.80 4.11 -2.14
CA TYR A 39 1.51 3.83 -3.54
C TYR A 39 2.59 2.93 -4.20
N ASN A 40 3.86 3.22 -3.92
CA ASN A 40 4.99 2.44 -4.43
C ASN A 40 5.00 1.02 -3.85
N LEU A 41 4.78 0.86 -2.55
CA LEU A 41 4.66 -0.44 -1.91
C LEU A 41 3.53 -1.27 -2.54
N LEU A 42 2.34 -0.70 -2.68
CA LEU A 42 1.18 -1.40 -3.24
C LEU A 42 1.42 -1.84 -4.69
N ASN A 43 2.07 -1.02 -5.52
CA ASN A 43 2.43 -1.40 -6.89
C ASN A 43 3.56 -2.45 -6.92
N ALA A 44 4.55 -2.36 -6.04
CA ALA A 44 5.62 -3.35 -5.95
C ALA A 44 5.07 -4.74 -5.57
N VAL A 45 4.22 -4.80 -4.53
CA VAL A 45 3.53 -6.03 -4.12
C VAL A 45 2.59 -6.52 -5.22
N GLY A 46 1.76 -5.65 -5.79
CA GLY A 46 0.81 -5.98 -6.85
C GLY A 46 1.47 -6.55 -8.11
N GLY A 47 2.70 -6.11 -8.42
CA GLY A 47 3.51 -6.66 -9.52
C GLY A 47 4.00 -8.09 -9.31
N LEU A 48 3.99 -8.58 -8.06
CA LEU A 48 4.39 -9.94 -7.69
C LEU A 48 3.20 -10.93 -7.67
N LEU A 49 1.96 -10.43 -7.62
CA LEU A 49 0.75 -11.23 -7.60
C LEU A 49 0.41 -11.84 -8.98
N ARG A 50 -0.40 -12.91 -8.96
CA ARG A 50 -0.98 -13.55 -10.15
C ARG A 50 -2.49 -13.75 -9.94
N PRO A 51 -3.37 -13.03 -10.67
CA PRO A 51 -3.05 -11.98 -11.65
C PRO A 51 -2.37 -10.77 -11.00
N LYS A 52 -1.61 -10.01 -11.79
CA LYS A 52 -1.00 -8.75 -11.31
C LYS A 52 -2.07 -7.74 -10.94
N VAL A 53 -1.76 -6.93 -9.93
CA VAL A 53 -2.61 -5.84 -9.45
C VAL A 53 -1.84 -4.52 -9.58
N HIS A 54 -2.55 -3.46 -9.96
CA HIS A 54 -2.06 -2.10 -10.09
C HIS A 54 -2.78 -1.21 -9.10
N CYS A 55 -2.01 -0.42 -8.36
CA CYS A 55 -2.56 0.62 -7.51
C CYS A 55 -2.68 1.90 -8.33
N VAL A 56 -3.87 2.51 -8.31
CA VAL A 56 -4.19 3.76 -9.00
C VAL A 56 -4.67 4.75 -7.95
N SER A 57 -4.03 5.91 -7.88
CA SER A 57 -4.42 7.03 -7.01
C SER A 57 -5.49 7.91 -7.68
N GLN A 58 -6.31 8.59 -6.88
CA GLN A 58 -7.28 9.59 -7.35
C GLN A 58 -8.21 9.05 -8.44
N LEU A 59 -9.06 8.10 -8.06
CA LEU A 59 -10.08 7.58 -8.96
C LEU A 59 -11.03 8.71 -9.37
N ALA A 60 -11.06 9.04 -10.67
CA ALA A 60 -12.09 9.92 -11.20
C ALA A 60 -13.46 9.34 -10.81
N GLN A 61 -14.31 10.14 -10.15
CA GLN A 61 -15.55 9.69 -9.49
C GLN A 61 -16.30 8.63 -10.30
N GLN A 62 -16.23 7.37 -9.86
CA GLN A 62 -16.93 6.23 -10.50
C GLN A 62 -18.21 5.85 -9.75
N GLY A 63 -18.76 6.76 -8.94
CA GLY A 63 -20.05 6.58 -8.25
C GLY A 63 -20.02 5.73 -6.96
N ALA A 64 -18.87 5.23 -6.52
CA ALA A 64 -18.73 4.35 -5.34
C ALA A 64 -18.07 5.01 -4.11
N GLY A 65 -17.87 6.34 -4.13
CA GLY A 65 -17.10 7.09 -3.13
C GLY A 65 -15.83 7.71 -3.72
N HIS A 66 -14.99 8.32 -2.86
CA HIS A 66 -13.69 8.91 -3.25
C HIS A 66 -12.53 8.29 -2.46
N PRO A 67 -12.25 6.99 -2.67
CA PRO A 67 -11.14 6.35 -2.00
C PRO A 67 -9.80 6.90 -2.48
N ASP A 68 -8.79 6.89 -1.60
CA ASP A 68 -7.44 7.37 -1.93
C ASP A 68 -6.79 6.54 -3.04
N PHE A 69 -6.93 5.22 -2.96
CA PHE A 69 -6.41 4.28 -3.96
C PHE A 69 -7.42 3.20 -4.35
N GLY A 70 -7.38 2.80 -5.63
CA GLY A 70 -8.03 1.60 -6.14
C GLY A 70 -7.01 0.55 -6.56
N LEU A 71 -7.27 -0.71 -6.22
CA LEU A 71 -6.46 -1.86 -6.60
C LEU A 71 -7.11 -2.61 -7.77
N TYR A 72 -6.56 -2.45 -8.97
CA TYR A 72 -7.10 -2.98 -10.20
C TYR A 72 -6.30 -4.17 -10.69
N ALA A 73 -6.95 -5.27 -11.05
CA ALA A 73 -6.27 -6.34 -11.76
C ALA A 73 -5.74 -5.83 -13.11
N ALA A 74 -4.63 -6.38 -13.62
CA ALA A 74 -4.01 -5.95 -14.88
C ALA A 74 -4.99 -5.90 -16.07
N ARG A 75 -5.98 -6.80 -16.11
CA ARG A 75 -7.02 -6.81 -17.15
C ARG A 75 -7.97 -5.61 -17.11
N GLN A 76 -8.07 -4.93 -15.97
CA GLN A 76 -8.90 -3.75 -15.77
C GLN A 76 -8.17 -2.46 -16.15
N VAL A 77 -6.85 -2.49 -16.38
CA VAL A 77 -6.03 -1.31 -16.67
C VAL A 77 -5.64 -1.28 -18.15
N SER A 78 -5.65 -0.09 -18.75
CA SER A 78 -5.17 0.20 -20.10
C SER A 78 -4.41 1.52 -20.10
N LYS A 79 -3.20 1.55 -20.65
CA LYS A 79 -2.34 2.75 -20.68
C LYS A 79 -2.16 3.42 -19.31
N GLY A 80 -2.04 2.61 -18.25
CA GLY A 80 -1.85 3.08 -16.87
C GLY A 80 -3.12 3.61 -16.19
N GLN A 81 -4.29 3.50 -16.81
CA GLN A 81 -5.56 3.97 -16.27
C GLN A 81 -6.59 2.82 -16.20
N PRO A 82 -7.49 2.80 -15.20
CA PRO A 82 -8.62 1.89 -15.21
C PRO A 82 -9.47 2.09 -16.47
N LYS A 83 -9.90 0.98 -17.09
CA LYS A 83 -10.90 1.02 -18.15
C LYS A 83 -12.18 1.65 -17.59
N GLN A 84 -12.90 2.39 -18.43
CA GLN A 84 -14.09 3.13 -18.03
C GLN A 84 -15.12 2.21 -17.36
N GLY A 85 -15.68 2.65 -16.23
CA GLY A 85 -16.73 1.93 -15.49
C GLY A 85 -16.28 0.72 -14.68
N GLN A 86 -14.98 0.42 -14.64
CA GLN A 86 -14.47 -0.71 -13.85
C GLN A 86 -14.37 -0.37 -12.36
N THR A 87 -14.99 -1.17 -11.50
CA THR A 87 -14.72 -1.15 -10.05
C THR A 87 -13.41 -1.88 -9.74
N PRO A 88 -12.55 -1.40 -8.83
CA PRO A 88 -11.32 -2.10 -8.50
C PRO A 88 -11.60 -3.49 -7.88
N GLU A 89 -11.21 -4.56 -8.57
CA GLU A 89 -11.46 -5.93 -8.09
C GLU A 89 -10.59 -6.32 -6.89
N GLY A 90 -9.41 -5.70 -6.76
CA GLY A 90 -8.53 -5.85 -5.61
C GLY A 90 -8.99 -5.05 -4.39
N GLY A 91 -10.11 -4.33 -4.49
CA GLY A 91 -10.62 -3.45 -3.45
C GLY A 91 -10.05 -2.03 -3.49
N VAL A 92 -10.42 -1.26 -2.49
CA VAL A 92 -10.03 0.14 -2.30
C VAL A 92 -9.22 0.29 -1.02
N VAL A 93 -8.33 1.29 -0.98
CA VAL A 93 -7.55 1.65 0.21
C VAL A 93 -7.88 3.08 0.57
N GLU A 94 -8.29 3.26 1.83
CA GLU A 94 -8.50 4.56 2.46
C GLU A 94 -7.35 4.80 3.45
N VAL A 95 -6.63 5.89 3.30
CA VAL A 95 -5.58 6.32 4.22
C VAL A 95 -6.23 7.22 5.26
N LYS A 96 -5.86 7.01 6.52
CA LYS A 96 -6.26 7.86 7.63
C LYS A 96 -5.03 8.32 8.37
N ALA A 97 -5.07 9.55 8.89
CA ALA A 97 -4.06 10.08 9.76
C ALA A 97 -3.88 9.14 10.95
N VAL A 98 -2.63 8.89 11.31
CA VAL A 98 -2.28 8.22 12.55
C VAL A 98 -2.62 9.21 13.67
N THR A 99 -3.81 9.06 14.26
CA THR A 99 -4.15 9.77 15.51
C THR A 99 -3.25 9.26 16.63
N ASP A 100 -3.04 10.08 17.66
CA ASP A 100 -2.02 9.89 18.70
C ASP A 100 -2.01 8.50 19.38
N ASP A 101 -3.12 7.75 19.36
CA ASP A 101 -3.22 6.42 19.99
C ASP A 101 -2.43 5.30 19.30
N ALA A 102 -2.23 5.37 17.98
CA ALA A 102 -1.49 4.34 17.23
C ALA A 102 0.04 4.46 17.42
N TRP A 103 0.51 5.59 17.94
CA TRP A 103 1.92 5.81 18.23
C TRP A 103 2.42 5.01 19.44
N LEU A 104 1.56 4.71 20.43
CA LEU A 104 1.94 3.90 21.60
C LEU A 104 2.30 2.45 21.23
N THR A 105 1.74 1.95 20.11
CA THR A 105 1.89 0.54 19.68
C THR A 105 3.13 0.32 18.81
N ALA A 106 3.62 1.36 18.12
CA ALA A 106 4.81 1.24 17.26
C ALA A 106 6.12 1.18 18.06
N ASP A 107 6.16 1.78 19.26
CA ASP A 107 7.38 1.88 20.09
C ASP A 107 7.46 0.82 21.20
N SER A 108 6.47 -0.07 21.33
CA SER A 108 6.44 -1.05 22.41
C SER A 108 6.29 -2.48 21.89
N ALA A 109 7.42 -3.15 21.60
CA ALA A 109 7.60 -4.62 21.63
C ALA A 109 6.60 -5.53 20.86
N GLN A 110 5.65 -5.00 20.09
CA GLN A 110 4.50 -5.74 19.56
C GLN A 110 4.64 -6.06 18.07
N VAL A 111 5.46 -5.30 17.33
CA VAL A 111 5.73 -5.55 15.91
C VAL A 111 6.50 -6.85 15.70
N SER A 112 7.36 -7.26 16.64
CA SER A 112 8.09 -8.53 16.56
C SER A 112 7.22 -9.77 16.78
N ARG A 113 6.01 -9.65 17.37
CA ARG A 113 5.14 -10.79 17.68
C ARG A 113 4.25 -11.24 16.52
N TYR A 114 4.12 -10.44 15.47
CA TYR A 114 3.26 -10.77 14.32
C TYR A 114 3.97 -11.58 13.23
N TRP A 115 5.30 -11.59 13.19
CA TRP A 115 6.06 -12.35 12.19
C TRP A 115 6.02 -13.87 12.43
N ASP A 116 5.93 -14.31 13.68
CA ASP A 116 5.96 -15.74 14.03
C ASP A 116 4.63 -16.50 13.81
N ARG A 117 3.54 -15.82 13.39
CA ARG A 117 2.20 -16.43 13.39
C ARG A 117 1.42 -16.37 12.07
N SER A 118 2.01 -15.88 10.98
CA SER A 118 1.35 -15.86 9.66
C SER A 118 1.95 -16.86 8.66
N GLY A 119 2.56 -17.93 9.16
CA GLY A 119 2.90 -19.12 8.40
C GLY A 119 1.81 -20.20 8.49
N SER A 120 0.55 -19.89 8.17
CA SER A 120 -0.47 -20.90 7.82
C SER A 120 -1.79 -20.20 7.44
N PHE A 121 -2.07 -20.08 6.15
CA PHE A 121 -3.38 -20.45 5.60
C PHE A 121 -3.27 -20.53 4.07
N TRP A 122 -3.95 -21.52 3.51
CA TRP A 122 -3.96 -21.90 2.09
C TRP A 122 -4.48 -20.80 1.17
#